data_AF-A0A9E3J6X5-F1
#
_entry.id   AF-A0A9E3J6X5-F1
#
_cell.length_a   1.000
_cell.length_b   1.000
_cell.length_c   1.000
_cell.angle_alpha   90.00
_cell.angle_beta   90.00
_cell.angle_gamma   90.00
#
_symmetry.space_group_name_H-M   'P 1'
#
loop_
_entity.id
_entity.type
_entity.pdbx_description
1 polymer ?
#
loop_
_entity_poly.entity_id
_entity_poly.type
_entity_poly.pdbx_seq_one_letter_code
_entity_poly.pdbx_strand_id
1 'polypeptide(L)' 'IHVDESIAFGHALIRTDGNLLRVTTGYRNGGPRWLIVHEHVTEATS' A
#
# COMPACT_ATOMS: atom_id res chain seq x y z
N ILE A 1 -3.44 20.68 -13.46
CA ILE A 1 -3.41 19.49 -12.59
C ILE A 1 -2.05 19.49 -11.91
N HIS A 2 -2.01 19.56 -10.57
CA HIS A 2 -0.78 19.46 -9.80
C HIS A 2 -0.71 18.05 -9.22
N VAL A 3 0.38 17.32 -9.49
CA VAL A 3 0.63 16.00 -8.92
C VAL A 3 1.50 16.21 -7.69
N ASP A 4 1.03 15.78 -6.52
CA ASP A 4 1.87 15.76 -5.34
C ASP A 4 2.85 14.59 -5.44
N GLU A 5 4.09 14.90 -5.85
CA GLU A 5 5.18 13.92 -5.97
C GLU A 5 5.67 13.38 -4.61
N SER A 6 5.06 13.82 -3.50
CA SER A 6 5.37 13.33 -2.16
C SER A 6 4.36 12.30 -1.61
N ILE A 7 3.39 11.84 -2.42
CA ILE A 7 2.45 10.75 -2.09
C ILE A 7 2.55 9.61 -3.10
N ALA A 8 2.53 8.37 -2.62
CA ALA A 8 2.37 7.19 -3.47
C ALA A 8 1.41 6.18 -2.83
N PHE A 9 0.83 5.31 -3.67
CA PHE A 9 0.00 4.18 -3.23
C PHE A 9 0.56 2.89 -3.83
N GLY A 10 0.66 1.85 -3.02
CA GLY A 10 1.02 0.49 -3.44
C GLY A 10 -0.14 -0.46 -3.17
N HIS A 11 -0.38 -1.37 -4.13
CA HIS A 11 -1.39 -2.41 -3.99
C HIS A 11 -0.72 -3.77 -4.19
N ALA A 12 -0.98 -4.70 -3.27
CA ALA A 12 -0.49 -6.06 -3.35
C ALA A 12 -1.62 -7.06 -3.07
N LEU A 13 -1.55 -8.21 -3.74
CA LEU A 13 -2.27 -9.41 -3.34
C LEU A 13 -1.26 -10.37 -2.73
N ILE A 14 -1.50 -10.81 -1.50
CA ILE A 14 -0.61 -11.68 -0.75
C ILE A 14 -1.38 -12.95 -0.41
N ARG A 15 -0.75 -14.11 -0.61
CA ARG A 15 -1.31 -15.41 -0.22
C ARG A 15 -0.56 -15.94 0.99
N THR A 16 -1.26 -16.20 2.08
CA THR A 16 -0.71 -16.75 3.34
C THR A 16 -1.67 -17.79 3.90
N ASP A 17 -1.18 -19.01 4.17
CA ASP A 17 -1.94 -20.07 4.87
C ASP A 17 -3.39 -20.26 4.39
N GLY A 18 -3.59 -20.29 3.07
CA GLY A 18 -4.91 -20.48 2.45
C GLY A 18 -5.75 -19.21 2.28
N ASN A 19 -5.37 -18.10 2.92
CA ASN A 19 -6.02 -16.81 2.77
C ASN A 19 -5.41 -16.01 1.61
N LEU A 20 -6.26 -15.27 0.90
CA LEU A 20 -5.84 -14.25 -0.06
C LEU A 20 -6.14 -12.88 0.58
N LEU A 21 -5.12 -12.06 0.72
CA LEU A 21 -5.20 -10.74 1.31
C LEU A 21 -4.94 -9.67 0.25
N ARG A 22 -5.74 -8.61 0.28
CA ARG A 22 -5.46 -7.37 -0.45
C ARG A 22 -4.87 -6.38 0.52
N VAL A 23 -3.70 -5.87 0.18
CA VAL A 23 -2.99 -4.84 0.95
C VAL A 23 -2.95 -3.57 0.12
N THR A 24 -3.41 -2.46 0.70
CA THR A 24 -3.23 -1.11 0.17
C THR A 24 -2.36 -0.32 1.13
N THR A 25 -1.22 0.15 0.63
CA THR A 25 -0.24 0.90 1.42
C THR A 25 -0.13 2.31 0.88
N GLY A 26 -0.32 3.30 1.73
CA GLY A 26 -0.07 4.71 1.44
C GLY A 26 1.33 5.10 1.92
N TYR A 27 2.06 5.82 1.07
CA TYR A 27 3.41 6.29 1.34
C TYR A 27 3.52 7.81 1.31
N ARG A 28 4.40 8.36 2.14
CA ARG A 28 4.83 9.77 2.09
C ARG A 28 6.34 9.86 1.84
N ASN A 29 6.77 10.79 1.01
CA ASN A 29 8.19 11.06 0.78
C ASN A 29 8.79 11.72 2.03
N GLY A 30 9.65 10.98 2.74
CA GLY A 30 10.39 11.47 3.91
C GLY A 30 11.82 11.93 3.59
N GLY A 31 12.15 12.10 2.31
CA GLY A 31 13.50 12.39 1.80
C GLY A 31 14.19 11.13 1.30
N PRO A 32 15.19 10.58 2.01
CA PRO A 32 15.98 9.43 1.54
C PRO A 32 15.19 8.12 1.47
N ARG A 33 14.00 8.06 2.06
CA ARG A 33 13.10 6.90 2.02
C ARG A 33 11.63 7.33 2.02
N TRP A 34 10.82 6.52 1.36
CA TRP A 34 9.37 6.56 1.52
C TRP A 34 8.98 5.94 2.85
N LEU A 35 8.05 6.58 3.55
CA LEU A 35 7.50 6.08 4.82
C LEU A 35 6.10 5.54 4.58
N ILE A 36 5.78 4.39 5.15
CA ILE A 36 4.41 3.90 5.21
C ILE A 36 3.66 4.77 6.21
N VAL A 37 2.60 5.43 5.75
CA VAL A 37 1.76 6.30 6.58
C VAL A 37 0.34 5.78 6.74
N HIS A 38 -0.04 4.80 5.92
CA HIS A 38 -1.31 4.12 5.99
C HIS A 38 -1.16 2.70 5.46
N GLU A 39 -1.77 1.73 6.14
CA GLU A 39 -1.88 0.36 5.67
C GLU A 39 -3.30 -0.13 5.92
N HIS A 40 -3.92 -0.70 4.90
CA HIS A 40 -5.22 -1.33 4.99
C HIS A 40 -5.17 -2.72 4.37
N VAL A 41 -5.55 -3.71 5.17
CA VAL A 41 -5.55 -5.12 4.79
C VAL A 41 -6.98 -5.62 4.86
N THR A 42 -7.44 -6.25 3.79
CA THR A 42 -8.73 -6.93 3.74
C THR A 42 -8.55 -8.32 3.16
N GLU A 43 -9.37 -9.27 3.59
CA GLU A 43 -9.50 -10.52 2.84
C GLU A 43 -10.00 -10.22 1.42
N ALA A 44 -9.44 -10.92 0.45
CA ALA A 44 -9.82 -10.86 -0.94
C ALA A 44 -10.43 -12.20 -1.34
N THR A 45 -11.52 -12.15 -2.08
CA THR A 45 -12.07 -13.31 -2.74
C THR A 45 -11.26 -13.60 -4.01
N SER A 46 -10.98 -14.89 -4.26
CA SER A 46 -10.38 -15.35 -5.52
C SER A 46 -11.38 -15.31 -6.68
#